data_AF-A0AAW0MFF4-F1
#
_entry.id   AF-A0AAW0MFF4-F1
#
_cell.length_a   1.000
_cell.length_b   1.000
_cell.length_c   1.000
_cell.angle_alpha   90.00
_cell.angle_beta   90.00
_cell.angle_gamma   90.00
#
_symmetry.space_group_name_H-M   'P 1'
#
loop_
_entity.id
_entity.type
_entity.pdbx_description
1 polymer ?
#
loop_
_entity_poly.entity_id
_entity_poly.type
_entity_poly.pdbx_seq_one_letter_code
_entity_poly.pdbx_strand_id
1 'polypeptide(L)'
;MQKEPLSIWLAGKLLGLTQHNGLRAGVSIRRIGDTLDTELSGFSVPLEHSFEVDDVTNFRVRGSLILKPGREQSVSLSQSQLSEEDRIKLKEVAAVDGLYKIRVPRVSLQLDRAERQMDGHLTAFVRACAMVESHLSDVLTLHTDVSGVLIGVSIVTVPGACRGTEVEDEVDLEVFNTTLTVMAPSVLQGQSSLEVYREG
;
A
#
# COMPACT_ATOMS: atom_id res chain seq x y z
N MET A 1 -4.84 3.15 57.70
CA MET A 1 -5.46 3.88 56.57
C MET A 1 -5.21 3.05 55.31
N GLN A 2 -6.17 2.65 54.48
CA GLN A 2 -7.62 2.86 54.42
C GLN A 2 -8.11 1.94 53.28
N LYS A 3 -9.14 1.11 53.49
CA LYS A 3 -9.85 0.44 52.39
C LYS A 3 -11.33 0.25 52.74
N GLU A 4 -12.15 0.74 51.80
CA GLU A 4 -13.56 0.39 51.51
C GLU A 4 -14.61 0.75 52.59
N PRO A 5 -15.93 0.85 52.28
CA PRO A 5 -16.63 0.37 51.07
C PRO A 5 -17.72 1.32 50.50
N LEU A 6 -18.26 1.02 49.32
CA LEU A 6 -19.61 1.50 48.93
C LEU A 6 -20.51 0.36 48.40
N SER A 7 -21.39 -0.05 49.32
CA SER A 7 -22.80 -0.42 49.23
C SER A 7 -23.48 -0.75 47.89
N ILE A 8 -23.90 -2.01 47.79
CA ILE A 8 -25.29 -2.53 47.77
C ILE A 8 -26.30 -1.95 46.75
N TRP A 9 -26.84 -2.90 45.97
CA TRP A 9 -27.98 -2.84 45.05
C TRP A 9 -29.32 -2.54 45.72
N LEU A 10 -30.19 -1.79 45.04
CA LEU A 10 -31.65 -1.87 45.23
C LEU A 10 -32.38 -1.73 43.89
N ALA A 11 -33.32 -2.65 43.69
CA ALA A 11 -34.12 -2.85 42.49
C ALA A 11 -35.36 -1.95 42.43
N GLY A 12 -35.85 -1.67 41.22
CA GLY A 12 -37.15 -1.03 40.99
C GLY A 12 -37.78 -1.55 39.71
N LYS A 13 -38.90 -2.26 39.84
CA LYS A 13 -39.81 -2.70 38.77
C LYS A 13 -41.11 -1.90 38.95
N LEU A 14 -41.72 -1.38 37.88
CA LEU A 14 -43.18 -1.30 37.75
C LEU A 14 -43.63 -1.01 36.29
N LEU A 15 -44.82 -1.51 35.97
CA LEU A 15 -45.46 -1.70 34.65
C LEU A 15 -46.07 -0.42 34.03
N GLY A 16 -46.35 -0.45 32.70
CA GLY A 16 -47.50 0.27 32.13
C GLY A 16 -47.53 0.55 30.62
N LEU A 17 -48.27 -0.28 29.87
CA LEU A 17 -49.24 -0.01 28.77
C LEU A 17 -48.88 0.78 27.47
N THR A 18 -48.95 0.02 26.35
CA THR A 18 -49.60 0.26 25.03
C THR A 18 -49.61 1.64 24.33
N GLN A 19 -49.12 1.67 23.08
CA GLN A 19 -49.83 2.33 21.96
C GLN A 19 -49.42 1.83 20.56
N HIS A 20 -50.42 1.62 19.70
CA HIS A 20 -50.34 1.36 18.26
C HIS A 20 -49.72 2.54 17.49
N ASN A 21 -48.97 2.26 16.41
CA ASN A 21 -49.18 2.87 15.08
C ASN A 21 -48.10 2.51 14.04
N GLY A 22 -48.56 2.25 12.80
CA GLY A 22 -47.86 2.71 11.60
C GLY A 22 -47.00 1.71 10.83
N LEU A 23 -47.65 0.88 10.00
CA LEU A 23 -47.03 0.40 8.76
C LEU A 23 -46.66 1.62 7.90
N ARG A 24 -45.38 1.77 7.54
CA ARG A 24 -44.96 2.52 6.35
C ARG A 24 -44.03 1.63 5.52
N ALA A 25 -44.61 1.02 4.49
CA ALA A 25 -43.87 0.51 3.36
C ALA A 25 -43.24 1.71 2.63
N GLY A 26 -41.97 1.98 2.93
CA GLY A 26 -41.14 2.82 2.08
C GLY A 26 -40.62 1.96 0.94
N VAL A 27 -41.25 2.06 -0.24
CA VAL A 27 -40.59 1.66 -1.48
C VAL A 27 -39.39 2.59 -1.64
N SER A 28 -38.21 2.14 -1.21
CA SER A 28 -36.97 2.75 -1.63
C SER A 28 -36.78 2.35 -3.09
N ILE A 29 -37.10 3.29 -3.99
CA ILE A 29 -36.62 3.25 -5.36
C ILE A 29 -35.10 3.26 -5.24
N ARG A 30 -34.50 2.07 -5.31
CA ARG A 30 -33.06 1.90 -5.47
C ARG A 30 -32.67 2.74 -6.68
N ARG A 31 -31.95 3.84 -6.43
CA ARG A 31 -31.35 4.62 -7.51
C ARG A 31 -30.46 3.64 -8.28
N ILE A 32 -30.68 3.56 -9.59
CA ILE A 32 -29.90 2.77 -10.56
C ILE A 32 -28.46 3.34 -10.71
N GLY A 33 -27.95 4.04 -9.68
CA GLY A 33 -26.64 4.70 -9.67
C GLY A 33 -25.55 3.96 -8.89
N ASP A 34 -25.89 3.20 -7.83
CA ASP A 34 -24.86 2.56 -6.98
C ASP A 34 -24.11 1.40 -7.68
N THR A 35 -24.69 0.82 -8.74
CA THR A 35 -24.08 -0.26 -9.50
C THR A 35 -22.99 0.20 -10.48
N LEU A 36 -22.95 1.47 -10.86
CA LEU A 36 -21.94 1.98 -11.79
C LEU A 36 -20.69 2.50 -11.06
N ASP A 37 -20.86 3.03 -9.85
CA ASP A 37 -19.75 3.57 -9.04
C ASP A 37 -18.87 2.45 -8.45
N THR A 38 -19.43 1.25 -8.29
CA THR A 38 -18.70 0.09 -7.77
C THR A 38 -17.71 -0.47 -8.80
N GLU A 39 -18.02 -0.41 -10.10
CA GLU A 39 -17.14 -0.90 -11.18
C GLU A 39 -15.96 0.05 -11.50
N LEU A 40 -16.02 1.29 -11.05
CA LEU A 40 -14.94 2.27 -11.14
C LEU A 40 -14.04 2.29 -9.90
N SER A 41 -14.44 1.62 -8.82
CA SER A 41 -13.66 1.52 -7.60
C SER A 41 -12.51 0.53 -7.80
N GLY A 42 -11.32 1.07 -8.10
CA GLY A 42 -10.11 0.27 -8.27
C GLY A 42 -9.85 -0.67 -7.08
N PHE A 43 -9.17 -1.78 -7.34
CA PHE A 43 -8.74 -2.69 -6.28
C PHE A 43 -7.56 -2.10 -5.52
N SER A 44 -7.67 -1.97 -4.21
CA SER A 44 -6.62 -1.35 -3.38
C SER A 44 -5.83 -2.42 -2.65
N VAL A 45 -4.51 -2.34 -2.72
CA VAL A 45 -3.58 -3.18 -1.96
C VAL A 45 -2.64 -2.33 -1.11
N PRO A 46 -2.31 -2.75 0.11
CA PRO A 46 -1.43 -1.98 0.97
C PRO A 46 0.00 -1.95 0.42
N LEU A 47 0.60 -0.75 0.43
CA LEU A 47 2.04 -0.56 0.40
C LEU A 47 2.49 -0.38 1.85
N GLU A 48 3.30 -1.31 2.33
CA GLU A 48 3.83 -1.26 3.70
C GLU A 48 5.32 -0.97 3.69
N HIS A 49 5.81 -0.38 4.77
CA HIS A 49 7.21 -0.12 5.00
C HIS A 49 7.66 -0.57 6.39
N SER A 50 8.96 -0.72 6.58
CA SER A 50 9.58 -1.02 7.87
C SER A 50 10.99 -0.45 7.88
N PHE A 51 11.36 0.19 8.98
CA PHE A 51 12.70 0.69 9.24
C PHE A 51 12.95 0.50 10.73
N GLU A 52 13.74 -0.53 11.03
CA GLU A 52 13.99 -1.02 12.38
C GLU A 52 15.51 -1.12 12.54
N VAL A 53 16.01 -0.76 13.72
CA VAL A 53 17.44 -0.94 14.06
C VAL A 53 17.74 -2.42 14.29
N ASP A 54 16.76 -3.17 14.80
CA ASP A 54 16.88 -4.59 15.11
C ASP A 54 16.39 -5.50 13.96
N ASP A 55 16.65 -6.79 14.07
CA ASP A 55 16.20 -7.80 13.09
C ASP A 55 14.68 -8.06 13.10
N VAL A 56 13.95 -7.48 14.06
CA VAL A 56 12.49 -7.62 14.14
C VAL A 56 11.83 -6.66 13.15
N THR A 57 11.41 -7.15 11.98
CA THR A 57 10.68 -6.33 11.01
C THR A 57 9.24 -6.07 11.44
N ASN A 58 8.93 -4.81 11.75
CA ASN A 58 7.55 -4.36 11.96
C ASN A 58 7.07 -3.57 10.74
N PHE A 59 6.23 -4.20 9.91
CA PHE A 59 5.69 -3.56 8.72
C PHE A 59 4.43 -2.76 9.08
N ARG A 60 4.43 -1.50 8.67
CA ARG A 60 3.31 -0.55 8.84
C ARG A 60 2.85 -0.03 7.49
N VAL A 61 1.61 0.39 7.40
CA VAL A 61 1.04 0.92 6.15
C VAL A 61 1.66 2.28 5.85
N ARG A 62 2.33 2.39 4.70
CA ARG A 62 2.81 3.64 4.09
C ARG A 62 1.74 4.26 3.20
N GLY A 63 0.94 3.42 2.56
CA GLY A 63 -0.05 3.84 1.58
C GLY A 63 -0.77 2.66 0.94
N SER A 64 -1.37 2.90 -0.21
CA SER A 64 -2.05 1.89 -1.01
C SER A 64 -1.79 2.07 -2.51
N LEU A 65 -1.60 0.94 -3.19
CA LEU A 65 -1.61 0.86 -4.65
C LEU A 65 -3.05 0.62 -5.09
N ILE A 66 -3.57 1.49 -5.93
CA ILE A 66 -4.93 1.43 -6.46
C ILE A 66 -4.82 0.94 -7.91
N LEU A 67 -5.24 -0.30 -8.12
CA LEU A 67 -5.28 -0.97 -9.42
C LEU A 67 -6.59 -0.57 -10.12
N LYS A 68 -6.51 0.15 -11.22
CA LYS A 68 -7.70 0.54 -11.97
C LYS A 68 -8.05 -0.54 -12.99
N PRO A 69 -9.32 -0.93 -13.10
CA PRO A 69 -9.77 -1.84 -14.16
C PRO A 69 -9.62 -1.15 -15.52
N GLY A 70 -9.10 -1.86 -16.52
CA GLY A 70 -8.92 -1.31 -17.87
C GLY A 70 -8.01 -2.16 -18.76
N ARG A 71 -7.99 -1.84 -20.07
CA ARG A 71 -7.08 -2.49 -21.05
C ARG A 71 -5.61 -2.12 -20.82
N GLU A 72 -5.36 -0.95 -20.23
CA GLU A 72 -4.03 -0.48 -19.86
C GLU A 72 -3.78 -0.75 -18.38
N GLN A 73 -2.60 -1.29 -18.04
CA GLN A 73 -2.19 -1.55 -16.66
C GLN A 73 -1.96 -0.23 -15.92
N SER A 74 -3.04 0.39 -15.46
CA SER A 74 -2.98 1.66 -14.75
C SER A 74 -3.02 1.42 -13.25
N VAL A 75 -1.90 1.77 -12.59
CA VAL A 75 -1.75 1.72 -11.14
C VAL A 75 -1.49 3.14 -10.65
N SER A 76 -2.25 3.55 -9.64
CA SER A 76 -2.02 4.82 -8.94
C SER A 76 -1.64 4.56 -7.49
N LEU A 77 -0.94 5.52 -6.89
CA LEU A 77 -0.45 5.41 -5.51
C LEU A 77 -1.11 6.47 -4.64
N SER A 78 -1.56 6.07 -3.45
CA SER A 78 -2.04 6.96 -2.40
C SER A 78 -1.20 6.73 -1.15
N GLN A 79 -0.62 7.77 -0.56
CA GLN A 79 0.32 7.64 0.56
C GLN A 79 -0.08 8.50 1.74
N SER A 80 0.23 7.98 2.92
CA SER A 80 0.19 8.73 4.17
C SER A 80 1.48 9.51 4.35
N GLN A 81 1.39 10.63 5.07
CA GLN A 81 2.56 11.37 5.52
C GLN A 81 3.32 10.58 6.58
N LEU A 82 4.61 10.86 6.71
CA LEU A 82 5.43 10.29 7.77
C LEU A 82 5.20 11.06 9.08
N SER A 83 4.88 10.32 10.15
CA SER A 83 4.69 10.91 11.48
C SER A 83 5.99 11.47 12.03
N GLU A 84 5.92 12.45 12.92
CA GLU A 84 7.10 13.03 13.59
C GLU A 84 7.96 11.96 14.30
N GLU A 85 7.30 11.03 15.00
CA GLU A 85 7.95 9.89 15.67
C GLU A 85 8.70 9.01 14.67
N ASP A 86 8.08 8.74 13.51
CA ASP A 86 8.70 7.93 12.45
C ASP A 86 9.85 8.68 11.75
N ARG A 87 9.83 10.02 11.68
CA ARG A 87 10.94 10.83 11.14
C ARG A 87 12.20 10.69 12.00
N ILE A 88 12.04 10.87 13.31
CA ILE A 88 13.13 10.70 14.29
C ILE A 88 13.71 9.29 14.18
N LYS A 89 12.84 8.28 14.19
CA LYS A 89 13.26 6.88 14.07
C LYS A 89 13.97 6.59 12.75
N LEU A 90 13.48 7.13 11.62
CA LEU A 90 14.12 6.93 10.32
C LEU A 90 15.54 7.51 10.30
N LYS A 91 15.76 8.65 10.95
CA LYS A 91 17.11 9.23 11.13
C LYS A 91 18.01 8.38 12.02
N GLU A 92 17.51 7.86 13.12
CA GLU A 92 18.28 6.96 14.00
C GLU A 92 18.73 5.70 13.23
N VAL A 93 17.82 5.10 12.45
CA VAL A 93 18.12 3.96 11.58
C VAL A 93 19.14 4.35 10.50
N ALA A 94 19.03 5.56 9.93
CA ALA A 94 19.99 6.08 8.96
C ALA A 94 21.39 6.29 9.55
N ALA A 95 21.49 6.72 10.81
CA ALA A 95 22.76 6.97 11.49
C ALA A 95 23.59 5.70 11.76
N VAL A 96 22.95 4.52 11.69
CA VAL A 96 23.59 3.21 11.90
C VAL A 96 23.64 2.36 10.62
N ASP A 97 23.55 2.99 9.44
CA ASP A 97 23.53 2.33 8.13
C ASP A 97 22.42 1.27 7.99
N GLY A 98 21.29 1.48 8.67
CA GLY A 98 20.14 0.59 8.63
C GLY A 98 19.40 0.59 7.28
N LEU A 99 18.37 -0.26 7.19
CA LEU A 99 17.61 -0.46 5.96
C LEU A 99 16.18 0.07 6.07
N TYR A 100 15.74 0.74 5.01
CA TYR A 100 14.33 1.02 4.76
C TYR A 100 13.78 -0.06 3.84
N LYS A 101 12.87 -0.87 4.37
CA LYS A 101 12.25 -2.01 3.70
C LYS A 101 10.83 -1.64 3.28
N ILE A 102 10.40 -2.16 2.15
CA ILE A 102 9.00 -2.10 1.71
C ILE A 102 8.48 -3.50 1.43
N ARG A 103 7.15 -3.65 1.51
CA ARG A 103 6.48 -4.84 1.00
C ARG A 103 5.13 -4.52 0.37
N VAL A 104 4.74 -5.37 -0.57
CA VAL A 104 3.42 -5.39 -1.20
C VAL A 104 2.92 -6.83 -1.26
N PRO A 105 1.61 -7.09 -1.14
CA PRO A 105 1.08 -8.44 -1.30
C PRO A 105 1.20 -8.91 -2.75
N ARG A 106 1.32 -10.22 -2.94
CA ARG A 106 1.26 -10.81 -4.28
C ARG A 106 -0.16 -10.75 -4.80
N VAL A 107 -0.36 -10.02 -5.90
CA VAL A 107 -1.68 -9.86 -6.52
C VAL A 107 -1.61 -9.87 -8.04
N SER A 108 -2.71 -10.26 -8.70
CA SER A 108 -2.90 -10.05 -10.13
C SER A 108 -3.46 -8.67 -10.44
N LEU A 109 -2.85 -7.99 -11.41
CA LEU A 109 -3.32 -6.71 -11.93
C LEU A 109 -4.54 -6.87 -12.87
N GLN A 110 -4.73 -8.07 -13.45
CA GLN A 110 -5.71 -8.33 -14.52
C GLN A 110 -6.97 -9.08 -14.07
N LEU A 111 -6.89 -9.93 -13.04
CA LEU A 111 -8.02 -10.80 -12.63
C LEU A 111 -9.14 -10.05 -11.90
N ASP A 112 -10.30 -10.66 -11.69
CA ASP A 112 -11.36 -10.07 -10.86
C ASP A 112 -11.08 -10.21 -9.36
N ARG A 113 -11.70 -9.35 -8.54
CA ARG A 113 -11.37 -9.11 -7.11
C ARG A 113 -11.20 -10.38 -6.26
N ALA A 114 -11.95 -11.44 -6.54
CA ALA A 114 -11.91 -12.70 -5.79
C ALA A 114 -10.71 -13.61 -6.14
N GLU A 115 -10.15 -13.46 -7.34
CA GLU A 115 -9.05 -14.30 -7.85
C GLU A 115 -7.70 -13.55 -7.87
N ARG A 116 -7.69 -12.26 -7.49
CA ARG A 116 -6.48 -11.43 -7.50
C ARG A 116 -5.49 -11.78 -6.39
N GLN A 117 -5.94 -12.22 -5.21
CA GLN A 117 -5.09 -12.31 -4.03
C GLN A 117 -4.39 -13.66 -3.94
N MET A 118 -3.06 -13.62 -3.86
CA MET A 118 -2.21 -14.78 -3.64
C MET A 118 -1.57 -14.70 -2.26
N ASP A 119 -1.08 -15.84 -1.75
CA ASP A 119 -0.36 -15.86 -0.48
C ASP A 119 1.05 -15.24 -0.62
N GLY A 120 1.49 -14.58 0.44
CA GLY A 120 2.82 -14.00 0.55
C GLY A 120 2.96 -12.55 0.08
N HIS A 121 4.15 -12.01 0.32
CA HIS A 121 4.53 -10.63 0.01
C HIS A 121 5.79 -10.59 -0.86
N LEU A 122 5.94 -9.50 -1.60
CA LEU A 122 7.15 -9.13 -2.31
C LEU A 122 7.83 -8.03 -1.51
N THR A 123 9.13 -8.14 -1.28
CA THR A 123 9.89 -7.21 -0.45
C THR A 123 11.07 -6.63 -1.21
N ALA A 124 11.35 -5.35 -0.97
CA ALA A 124 12.57 -4.69 -1.45
C ALA A 124 13.09 -3.74 -0.38
N PHE A 125 14.33 -3.28 -0.53
CA PHE A 125 14.95 -2.41 0.45
C PHE A 125 15.96 -1.46 -0.18
N VAL A 126 16.20 -0.35 0.50
CA VAL A 126 17.26 0.63 0.26
C VAL A 126 17.92 0.97 1.59
N ARG A 127 19.10 1.61 1.57
CA ARG A 127 19.69 2.14 2.81
C ARG A 127 18.81 3.27 3.35
N ALA A 128 18.58 3.30 4.66
CA ALA A 128 17.78 4.33 5.30
C ALA A 128 18.38 5.73 5.11
N CYS A 129 19.71 5.87 5.17
CA CYS A 129 20.39 7.14 4.87
C CYS A 129 20.07 7.67 3.47
N ALA A 130 19.88 6.80 2.47
CA ALA A 130 19.56 7.24 1.12
C ALA A 130 18.11 7.73 1.00
N MET A 131 17.18 7.19 1.80
CA MET A 131 15.79 7.70 1.89
C MET A 131 15.71 9.05 2.60
N VAL A 132 16.54 9.27 3.63
CA VAL A 132 16.61 10.55 4.35
C VAL A 132 17.23 11.61 3.46
N GLU A 133 18.42 11.35 2.91
CA GLU A 133 19.13 12.29 2.04
C GLU A 133 18.42 12.55 0.70
N SER A 134 17.46 11.70 0.31
CA SER A 134 16.58 11.94 -0.83
C SER A 134 15.31 12.70 -0.49
N HIS A 135 15.11 13.15 0.76
CA HIS A 135 13.90 13.85 1.19
C HIS A 135 12.64 13.00 0.89
N LEU A 136 12.70 11.71 1.22
CA LEU A 136 11.64 10.73 0.93
C LEU A 136 11.28 10.57 -0.56
N SER A 137 12.20 10.94 -1.46
CA SER A 137 12.07 10.77 -2.92
C SER A 137 12.52 9.38 -3.35
N ASP A 138 11.59 8.62 -3.95
CA ASP A 138 11.83 7.25 -4.43
C ASP A 138 11.09 6.90 -5.72
N VAL A 139 11.58 5.86 -6.40
CA VAL A 139 10.94 5.24 -7.56
C VAL A 139 10.62 3.79 -7.20
N LEU A 140 9.33 3.46 -7.23
CA LEU A 140 8.81 2.12 -7.01
C LEU A 140 8.50 1.47 -8.37
N THR A 141 9.09 0.31 -8.64
CA THR A 141 8.76 -0.47 -9.85
C THR A 141 8.10 -1.79 -9.46
N LEU A 142 6.91 -2.01 -9.99
CA LEU A 142 6.18 -3.27 -9.89
C LEU A 142 6.48 -4.12 -11.12
N HIS A 143 6.96 -5.34 -10.91
CA HIS A 143 7.29 -6.27 -11.98
C HIS A 143 6.20 -7.32 -12.11
N THR A 144 5.62 -7.44 -13.30
CA THR A 144 4.60 -8.44 -13.61
C THR A 144 5.14 -9.58 -14.46
N ASP A 145 4.44 -10.71 -14.48
CA ASP A 145 4.58 -11.70 -15.54
C ASP A 145 3.68 -11.37 -16.75
N VAL A 146 3.68 -12.25 -17.76
CA VAL A 146 2.85 -12.09 -18.97
C VAL A 146 1.34 -12.17 -18.68
N SER A 147 0.94 -12.73 -17.54
CA SER A 147 -0.45 -12.84 -17.07
C SER A 147 -0.85 -11.69 -16.14
N GLY A 148 0.05 -10.72 -15.91
CA GLY A 148 -0.20 -9.57 -15.06
C GLY A 148 -0.14 -9.88 -13.55
N VAL A 149 0.44 -11.01 -13.14
CA VAL A 149 0.69 -11.31 -11.72
C VAL A 149 1.94 -10.56 -11.27
N LEU A 150 1.87 -9.88 -10.13
CA LEU A 150 3.06 -9.29 -9.50
C LEU A 150 4.01 -10.39 -9.04
N ILE A 151 5.21 -10.39 -9.63
CA ILE A 151 6.28 -11.35 -9.33
C ILE A 151 7.47 -10.69 -8.62
N GLY A 152 7.59 -9.37 -8.70
CA GLY A 152 8.67 -8.62 -8.07
C GLY A 152 8.32 -7.17 -7.76
N VAL A 153 9.06 -6.59 -6.82
CA VAL A 153 9.03 -5.16 -6.51
C VAL A 153 10.47 -4.67 -6.37
N SER A 154 10.75 -3.47 -6.85
CA SER A 154 12.04 -2.81 -6.63
C SER A 154 11.82 -1.35 -6.21
N ILE A 155 12.73 -0.85 -5.39
CA ILE A 155 12.76 0.54 -4.94
C ILE A 155 14.16 1.12 -5.17
N VAL A 156 14.21 2.37 -5.60
CA VAL A 156 15.43 3.18 -5.65
C VAL A 156 15.14 4.58 -5.13
N THR A 157 16.13 5.24 -4.55
CA THR A 157 16.01 6.64 -4.11
C THR A 157 16.72 7.58 -5.08
N VAL A 158 16.32 8.85 -5.10
CA VAL A 158 16.95 9.87 -5.95
C VAL A 158 17.34 11.08 -5.08
N PRO A 159 18.62 11.25 -4.71
CA PRO A 159 19.79 10.41 -5.03
C PRO A 159 19.81 9.04 -4.34
N GLY A 160 20.53 8.08 -4.96
CA GLY A 160 20.63 6.67 -4.51
C GLY A 160 21.74 6.36 -3.49
N ALA A 161 22.57 7.35 -3.17
CA ALA A 161 23.78 7.18 -2.38
C ALA A 161 23.74 8.04 -1.12
N CYS A 162 24.36 7.55 -0.05
CA CYS A 162 24.49 8.31 1.20
C CYS A 162 25.78 9.12 1.11
N ARG A 163 25.68 10.43 1.27
CA ARG A 163 26.78 11.40 1.22
C ARG A 163 27.01 12.09 2.56
N GLY A 164 26.19 11.82 3.57
CA GLY A 164 26.25 12.47 4.88
C GLY A 164 25.66 13.88 4.85
N THR A 165 24.71 14.13 3.94
CA THR A 165 24.01 15.41 3.86
C THR A 165 23.06 15.56 5.05
N GLU A 166 23.14 16.69 5.76
CA GLU A 166 22.21 17.00 6.85
C GLU A 166 20.87 17.47 6.26
N VAL A 167 19.75 16.97 6.82
CA VAL A 167 18.37 17.19 6.34
C VAL A 167 17.52 17.63 7.52
N GLU A 168 16.66 18.64 7.37
CA GLU A 168 15.85 19.19 8.47
C GLU A 168 14.52 18.43 8.62
N ASP A 169 14.20 17.95 9.84
CA ASP A 169 13.09 16.98 10.04
C ASP A 169 11.69 17.52 9.76
N GLU A 170 11.45 18.79 10.09
CA GLU A 170 10.09 19.34 10.13
C GLU A 170 9.50 19.55 8.74
N VAL A 171 10.33 19.94 7.78
CA VAL A 171 9.90 20.30 6.41
C VAL A 171 10.23 19.23 5.39
N ASP A 172 11.38 18.57 5.53
CA ASP A 172 11.93 17.74 4.45
C ASP A 172 11.46 16.27 4.47
N LEU A 173 10.98 15.79 5.63
CA LEU A 173 10.66 14.37 5.84
C LEU A 173 9.17 14.11 6.15
N GLU A 174 8.28 14.99 5.68
CA GLU A 174 6.84 14.83 5.89
C GLU A 174 6.14 14.02 4.80
N VAL A 175 6.43 14.34 3.54
CA VAL A 175 5.68 13.87 2.37
C VAL A 175 6.57 12.99 1.51
N PHE A 176 6.08 11.79 1.17
CA PHE A 176 6.75 10.95 0.19
C PHE A 176 6.59 11.50 -1.22
N ASN A 177 7.70 11.58 -1.96
CA ASN A 177 7.71 11.90 -3.37
C ASN A 177 8.01 10.64 -4.19
N THR A 178 6.97 9.83 -4.41
CA THR A 178 7.13 8.51 -5.03
C THR A 178 6.68 8.52 -6.49
N THR A 179 7.58 8.09 -7.38
CA THR A 179 7.21 7.74 -8.76
C THR A 179 6.91 6.25 -8.86
N LEU A 180 5.74 5.89 -9.36
CA LEU A 180 5.34 4.49 -9.56
C LEU A 180 5.50 4.08 -11.03
N THR A 181 6.06 2.90 -11.29
CA THR A 181 6.16 2.32 -12.64
C THR A 181 5.77 0.85 -12.61
N VAL A 182 5.12 0.37 -13.68
CA VAL A 182 4.82 -1.05 -13.88
C VAL A 182 5.64 -1.55 -15.07
N MET A 183 6.36 -2.66 -14.89
CA MET A 183 7.19 -3.27 -15.91
C MET A 183 6.70 -4.69 -16.17
N ALA A 184 6.21 -4.94 -17.38
CA ALA A 184 5.85 -6.26 -17.87
C ALA A 184 6.97 -6.83 -18.76
N PRO A 185 7.10 -8.16 -18.89
CA PRO A 185 8.12 -8.78 -19.73
C PRO A 185 7.87 -8.40 -21.20
N SER A 186 8.90 -7.97 -21.92
CA SER A 186 8.80 -7.78 -23.37
C SER A 186 8.88 -9.15 -24.07
N VAL A 187 7.86 -9.48 -24.86
CA VAL A 187 7.93 -10.65 -25.74
C VAL A 187 8.84 -10.25 -26.90
N LEU A 188 10.08 -10.75 -26.90
CA LEU A 188 10.96 -10.65 -28.06
C LEU A 188 10.28 -11.34 -29.25
N GLN A 189 9.78 -10.56 -30.20
CA GLN A 189 9.40 -11.11 -31.50
C GLN A 189 10.69 -11.51 -32.20
N GLY A 190 10.98 -12.81 -32.23
CA GLY A 190 12.09 -13.35 -33.00
C GLY A 190 11.89 -12.99 -34.47
N GLN A 191 12.69 -12.05 -34.98
CA GLN A 191 12.95 -11.99 -36.41
C GLN A 191 13.82 -13.20 -36.74
N SER A 192 13.20 -14.33 -37.08
CA SER A 192 13.90 -15.37 -37.83
C SER A 192 14.30 -14.75 -39.16
N SER A 193 15.57 -14.41 -39.33
CA SER A 193 16.17 -14.21 -40.64
C SER A 193 16.09 -15.54 -41.40
N LEU A 194 14.95 -15.80 -42.03
CA LEU A 194 14.87 -16.71 -43.15
C LEU A 194 15.39 -15.97 -44.38
N GLU A 195 16.70 -15.79 -44.46
CA GLU A 195 17.34 -15.40 -45.70
C GLU A 195 18.62 -16.23 -45.93
N VAL A 196 18.54 -16.97 -47.04
CA VAL A 196 19.62 -17.50 -47.90
C VAL A 196 20.38 -18.74 -47.41
N TYR A 197 19.82 -19.92 -47.72
CA TYR A 197 20.54 -20.91 -48.52
C TYR A 197 19.61 -21.41 -49.62
N ARG A 198 19.62 -20.72 -50.77
CA ARG A 198 19.21 -21.31 -52.04
C ARG A 198 20.49 -21.59 -52.81
N GLU A 199 21.09 -22.75 -52.53
CA GLU A 199 22.12 -23.33 -53.39
C GLU A 199 21.46 -23.96 -54.63
N GLY A 200 22.16 -23.87 -55.76
CA GLY A 200 21.98 -24.74 -56.94
C GLY A 200 21.27 -24.11 -58.12
#